data_AF-A0A8H7NJS5-F1
#
_entry.id   AF-A0A8H7NJS5-F1
#
_cell.length_a   1.000
_cell.length_b   1.000
_cell.length_c   1.000
_cell.angle_alpha   90.00
_cell.angle_beta   90.00
_cell.angle_gamma   90.00
#
_symmetry.space_group_name_H-M   'P 1'
#
loop_
_entity.id
_entity.type
_entity.pdbx_description
1 polymer ?
#
loop_
_entity_poly.entity_id
_entity_poly.type
_entity_poly.pdbx_seq_one_letter_code
_entity_poly.pdbx_strand_id
1 'polypeptide(L)'
;MHSTKISGLAVDTEYTFHLVLRTTAGTFGSERVTVRTHKMTDLSGVTITTGILPPATRERLGQAVNRIGAKIVDGVRIDTTHFVTTEGRGQAWEKAVETNIPVVRPEWVEACEKNGRILGVTKFYLDAMRPGPQWTTHPRLREHRRNSHSPR
;
A
#
# COMPACT_ATOMS: atom_id res chain seq x y z
N MET A 1 0.98 -5.82 -19.46
CA MET A 1 1.29 -4.97 -18.27
C MET A 1 1.50 -3.56 -18.80
N HIS A 2 0.52 -2.66 -18.66
CA HIS A 2 0.50 -1.34 -19.33
C HIS A 2 0.42 -0.17 -18.34
N SER A 3 0.88 -0.36 -17.11
CA SER A 3 0.77 0.62 -16.02
C SER A 3 2.07 0.71 -15.23
N THR A 4 2.34 1.90 -14.70
CA THR A 4 3.49 2.19 -13.85
C THR A 4 3.04 3.08 -12.70
N LYS A 5 3.49 2.76 -11.48
CA LYS A 5 3.22 3.57 -10.28
C LYS A 5 4.41 4.47 -10.02
N ILE A 6 4.13 5.76 -9.84
CA ILE A 6 5.14 6.76 -9.48
C ILE A 6 5.07 6.99 -7.97
N SER A 7 6.20 6.85 -7.29
CA SER A 7 6.34 7.02 -5.84
C SER A 7 7.14 8.28 -5.52
N GLY A 8 7.08 8.75 -4.26
CA GLY A 8 7.91 9.87 -3.79
C GLY A 8 7.43 11.25 -4.22
N LEU A 9 6.15 11.39 -4.57
CA LEU A 9 5.54 12.67 -4.90
C LEU A 9 5.17 13.45 -3.62
N ALA A 10 5.29 14.78 -3.68
CA ALA A 10 4.87 15.67 -2.61
C ALA A 10 3.34 15.78 -2.54
N VAL A 11 2.81 16.10 -1.35
CA VAL A 11 1.38 16.31 -1.09
C VAL A 11 0.92 17.64 -1.71
N ASP A 12 -0.31 17.69 -2.22
CA ASP A 12 -0.92 18.89 -2.80
C ASP A 12 0.00 19.64 -3.80
N THR A 13 0.68 18.89 -4.66
CA THR A 13 1.69 19.41 -5.59
C THR A 13 1.36 18.97 -7.02
N GLU A 14 1.52 19.90 -7.96
CA GLU A 14 1.27 19.66 -9.38
C GLU A 14 2.47 18.99 -10.05
N TYR A 15 2.19 18.02 -10.91
CA TYR A 15 3.16 17.30 -11.72
C TYR A 15 2.63 17.15 -13.16
N THR A 16 3.53 17.21 -14.13
CA THR A 16 3.21 16.96 -15.54
C THR A 16 3.98 15.76 -16.06
N PHE A 17 3.24 14.81 -16.63
CA PHE A 17 3.78 13.56 -17.20
C PHE A 17 3.57 13.53 -18.71
N HIS A 18 4.52 12.92 -19.43
CA HIS A 18 4.39 12.57 -20.85
C HIS A 18 5.34 11.41 -21.15
N LEU A 19 5.02 10.64 -22.18
CA LEU A 19 5.83 9.53 -22.65
C LEU A 19 6.71 9.99 -23.82
N VAL A 20 7.92 9.45 -23.88
CA VAL A 20 8.84 9.67 -25.00
C VAL A 20 9.23 8.30 -25.56
N LEU A 21 8.87 8.05 -26.82
CA LEU A 21 9.22 6.85 -27.56
C LEU A 21 10.44 7.14 -28.44
N ARG A 22 11.56 6.46 -28.19
CA ARG A 22 12.77 6.53 -29.02
C ARG A 22 12.92 5.25 -29.81
N THR A 23 13.03 5.37 -31.13
CA THR A 23 13.26 4.25 -32.05
C THR A 23 14.35 4.62 -33.07
N THR A 24 14.76 3.67 -33.90
CA THR A 24 15.68 3.93 -35.02
C THR A 24 15.11 4.90 -36.05
N ALA A 25 13.78 5.05 -36.11
CA ALA A 25 13.09 5.98 -37.01
C ALA A 25 12.91 7.39 -36.43
N GLY A 26 13.29 7.63 -35.18
CA GLY A 26 13.21 8.95 -34.55
C GLY A 26 12.73 8.93 -33.10
N THR A 27 12.40 10.12 -32.59
CA THR A 27 11.87 10.32 -31.23
C THR A 27 10.49 10.95 -31.32
N PHE A 28 9.50 10.34 -30.67
CA PHE A 28 8.10 10.75 -30.66
C PHE A 28 7.65 11.00 -29.22
N GLY A 29 6.90 12.09 -28.98
CA GLY A 29 6.34 12.43 -27.67
C GLY A 29 4.84 12.21 -27.63
N SER A 30 4.29 11.82 -26.47
CA SER A 30 2.86 11.85 -26.23
C SER A 30 2.37 13.23 -25.81
N GLU A 31 1.05 13.38 -25.74
CA GLU A 31 0.42 14.49 -25.01
C GLU A 31 0.90 14.56 -23.56
N ARG A 32 0.93 15.79 -23.03
CA ARG A 32 1.27 16.07 -21.64
C ARG A 32 0.03 16.04 -20.78
N VAL A 33 0.09 15.31 -19.66
CA VAL A 33 -0.98 15.24 -18.68
C VAL A 33 -0.50 15.89 -17.39
N THR A 34 -1.17 16.97 -16.98
CA THR A 34 -0.92 17.64 -15.70
C THR A 34 -1.92 17.17 -14.66
N VAL A 35 -1.42 16.76 -13.50
CA VAL A 35 -2.22 16.29 -12.36
C VAL A 35 -1.69 16.90 -11.08
N ARG A 36 -2.56 17.07 -10.09
CA ARG A 36 -2.19 17.52 -8.75
C ARG A 36 -2.42 16.39 -7.76
N THR A 37 -1.45 16.09 -6.92
CA THR A 37 -1.61 15.10 -5.84
C THR A 37 -2.64 15.60 -4.83
N HIS A 38 -3.33 14.67 -4.17
CA HIS A 38 -4.38 15.01 -3.20
C HIS A 38 -3.81 15.71 -1.96
N LYS A 39 -4.67 16.50 -1.30
CA LYS A 39 -4.46 17.00 0.06
C LYS A 39 -4.66 15.88 1.08
N MET A 40 -4.13 16.03 2.28
CA MET A 40 -4.33 15.04 3.37
C MET A 40 -5.80 14.84 3.76
N THR A 41 -6.65 15.85 3.53
CA THR A 41 -8.09 15.83 3.82
C THR A 41 -8.93 15.24 2.69
N ASP A 42 -8.32 14.95 1.54
CA ASP A 42 -8.99 14.36 0.38
C ASP A 42 -8.68 12.86 0.32
N LEU A 43 -9.69 12.07 0.67
CA LEU A 43 -9.61 10.62 0.77
C LEU A 43 -10.05 9.91 -0.52
N SER A 44 -10.42 10.65 -1.57
CA SER A 44 -10.93 10.07 -2.82
C SER A 44 -9.91 9.22 -3.59
N GLY A 45 -8.61 9.46 -3.37
CA GLY A 45 -7.52 8.67 -3.93
C GLY A 45 -7.27 7.33 -3.21
N VAL A 46 -8.01 7.02 -2.14
CA VAL A 46 -7.84 5.77 -1.39
C VAL A 46 -8.63 4.63 -2.06
N THR A 47 -7.90 3.62 -2.52
CA THR A 47 -8.43 2.37 -3.08
C THR A 47 -8.11 1.19 -2.16
N ILE A 48 -9.16 0.48 -1.75
CA ILE A 48 -9.11 -0.56 -0.72
C ILE A 48 -9.44 -1.91 -1.34
N THR A 49 -8.62 -2.92 -1.07
CA THR A 49 -9.00 -4.32 -1.27
C THR A 49 -9.27 -4.95 0.09
N THR A 50 -10.37 -5.67 0.21
CA THR A 50 -10.72 -6.34 1.48
C THR A 50 -10.23 -7.78 1.50
N GLY A 51 -9.70 -8.22 2.63
CA GLY A 51 -9.45 -9.62 2.94
C GLY A 51 -10.65 -10.29 3.61
N ILE A 52 -10.34 -11.13 4.60
CA ILE A 52 -11.35 -11.81 5.40
C ILE A 52 -11.89 -10.81 6.41
N LEU A 53 -13.21 -10.63 6.39
CA LEU A 53 -13.95 -9.72 7.25
C LEU A 53 -15.28 -10.38 7.62
N PRO A 54 -15.73 -10.29 8.89
CA PRO A 54 -17.11 -10.62 9.26
C PRO A 54 -18.11 -9.83 8.41
N PRO A 55 -19.27 -10.39 8.02
CA PRO A 55 -20.23 -9.74 7.13
C PRO A 55 -20.65 -8.33 7.61
N ALA A 56 -21.00 -8.19 8.89
CA ALA A 56 -21.38 -6.91 9.47
C ALA A 56 -20.24 -5.87 9.42
N THR A 57 -19.00 -6.29 9.59
CA THR A 57 -17.82 -5.41 9.51
C THR A 57 -17.57 -4.97 8.07
N ARG A 58 -17.73 -5.88 7.10
CA ARG A 58 -17.62 -5.57 5.67
C ARG A 58 -18.65 -4.53 5.24
N GLU A 59 -19.89 -4.67 5.71
CA GLU A 59 -20.95 -3.71 5.42
C GLU A 59 -20.65 -2.31 5.98
N ARG A 60 -20.30 -2.22 7.27
CA ARG A 60 -19.91 -0.94 7.89
C ARG A 60 -18.71 -0.30 7.20
N LEU A 61 -17.71 -1.10 6.86
CA LEU A 61 -16.54 -0.64 6.10
C LEU A 61 -16.97 -0.06 4.75
N GLY A 62 -17.84 -0.75 4.00
CA GLY A 62 -18.34 -0.26 2.71
C GLY A 62 -19.06 1.09 2.84
N GLN A 63 -19.88 1.25 3.87
CA GLN A 63 -20.54 2.54 4.13
C GLN A 63 -19.53 3.64 4.48
N ALA A 64 -18.53 3.36 5.33
CA ALA A 64 -17.48 4.32 5.69
C ALA A 64 -16.65 4.73 4.47
N VAL A 65 -16.24 3.77 3.64
CA VAL A 65 -15.53 4.00 2.38
C VAL A 65 -16.32 4.94 1.46
N ASN A 66 -17.62 4.68 1.30
CA ASN A 66 -18.48 5.52 0.46
C ASN A 66 -18.58 6.95 1.02
N ARG A 67 -18.70 7.12 2.33
CA ARG A 67 -18.80 8.46 2.96
C ARG A 67 -17.52 9.28 2.84
N ILE A 68 -16.35 8.64 2.83
CA ILE A 68 -15.06 9.33 2.62
C ILE A 68 -14.69 9.49 1.14
N GLY A 69 -15.52 9.01 0.20
CA GLY A 69 -15.25 9.08 -1.24
C GLY A 69 -14.17 8.12 -1.73
N ALA A 70 -13.72 7.18 -0.89
CA ALA A 70 -12.78 6.13 -1.26
C ALA A 70 -13.47 5.02 -2.07
N LYS A 71 -12.70 4.05 -2.57
CA LYS A 71 -13.24 2.95 -3.40
C LYS A 71 -12.80 1.60 -2.87
N ILE A 72 -13.73 0.64 -2.82
CA ILE A 72 -13.39 -0.78 -2.67
C ILE A 72 -13.21 -1.38 -4.07
N VAL A 73 -12.15 -2.14 -4.26
CA VAL A 73 -11.83 -2.83 -5.52
C VAL A 73 -11.58 -4.31 -5.28
N ASP A 74 -12.04 -5.12 -6.23
CA ASP A 74 -11.85 -6.56 -6.21
C ASP A 74 -10.43 -6.94 -6.60
N GLY A 75 -9.78 -7.68 -5.68
CA GLY A 75 -8.42 -8.17 -5.83
C GLY A 75 -7.35 -7.10 -5.69
N VAL A 76 -6.14 -7.52 -5.34
CA VAL A 76 -5.00 -6.62 -5.21
C VAL A 76 -4.47 -6.25 -6.60
N ARG A 77 -4.41 -4.95 -6.88
CA ARG A 77 -3.99 -4.34 -8.15
C ARG A 77 -2.88 -3.31 -7.92
N ILE A 78 -2.30 -2.77 -9.00
CA ILE A 78 -1.20 -1.78 -8.91
C ILE A 78 -1.63 -0.49 -8.21
N ASP A 79 -2.91 -0.13 -8.33
CA ASP A 79 -3.56 1.03 -7.76
C ASP A 79 -4.20 0.75 -6.39
N THR A 80 -4.10 -0.47 -5.85
CA THR A 80 -4.52 -0.76 -4.48
C THR A 80 -3.60 -0.02 -3.51
N THR A 81 -4.18 0.83 -2.67
CA THR A 81 -3.44 1.62 -1.68
C THR A 81 -3.36 0.95 -0.32
N HIS A 82 -4.43 0.27 0.09
CA HIS A 82 -4.55 -0.36 1.41
C HIS A 82 -5.27 -1.71 1.30
N PHE A 83 -4.84 -2.68 2.10
CA PHE A 83 -5.52 -3.96 2.25
C PHE A 83 -6.17 -4.04 3.63
N VAL A 84 -7.49 -4.16 3.68
CA VAL A 84 -8.26 -4.14 4.93
C VAL A 84 -8.76 -5.54 5.29
N THR A 85 -8.36 -6.07 6.43
CA THR A 85 -8.69 -7.44 6.86
C THR A 85 -8.68 -7.57 8.39
N THR A 86 -9.36 -8.57 8.94
CA THR A 86 -9.22 -8.97 10.35
C THR A 86 -8.28 -10.16 10.54
N GLU A 87 -7.90 -10.83 9.45
CA GLU A 87 -7.04 -12.02 9.47
C GLU A 87 -5.92 -11.89 8.43
N GLY A 88 -4.70 -12.31 8.78
CA GLY A 88 -3.54 -12.30 7.90
C GLY A 88 -3.34 -13.62 7.18
N ARG A 89 -4.26 -13.95 6.25
CA ARG A 89 -4.16 -15.17 5.44
C ARG A 89 -4.85 -15.03 4.07
N GLY A 90 -4.50 -15.96 3.17
CA GLY A 90 -5.08 -16.08 1.84
C GLY A 90 -4.29 -15.34 0.77
N GLN A 91 -4.50 -15.74 -0.49
CA GLN A 91 -3.71 -15.27 -1.63
C GLN A 91 -3.70 -13.74 -1.81
N ALA A 92 -4.82 -13.07 -1.55
CA ALA A 92 -4.90 -11.62 -1.64
C ALA A 92 -4.08 -10.92 -0.54
N TRP A 93 -3.99 -11.50 0.65
CA TRP A 93 -3.16 -11.00 1.74
C TRP A 93 -1.68 -11.19 1.42
N GLU A 94 -1.28 -12.39 0.97
CA GLU A 94 0.10 -12.69 0.55
C GLU A 94 0.56 -11.69 -0.52
N LYS A 95 -0.26 -11.49 -1.56
CA LYS A 95 0.01 -10.52 -2.62
C LYS A 95 0.11 -9.08 -2.11
N ALA A 96 -0.72 -8.67 -1.15
CA ALA A 96 -0.63 -7.35 -0.54
C ALA A 96 0.70 -7.15 0.20
N VAL A 97 1.14 -8.17 0.95
CA VAL A 97 2.43 -8.17 1.65
C VAL A 97 3.59 -8.11 0.65
N GLU A 98 3.59 -8.97 -0.37
CA GLU A 98 4.63 -9.00 -1.42
C GLU A 98 4.78 -7.65 -2.15
N THR A 99 3.68 -6.93 -2.33
CA THR A 99 3.64 -5.64 -3.02
C THR A 99 3.81 -4.43 -2.09
N ASN A 100 4.17 -4.66 -0.81
CA ASN A 100 4.34 -3.64 0.22
C ASN A 100 3.10 -2.74 0.39
N ILE A 101 1.91 -3.31 0.21
CA ILE A 101 0.65 -2.63 0.50
C ILE A 101 0.38 -2.73 2.01
N PRO A 102 0.13 -1.62 2.72
CA PRO A 102 -0.25 -1.64 4.13
C PRO A 102 -1.45 -2.56 4.38
N VAL A 103 -1.26 -3.54 5.27
CA VAL A 103 -2.33 -4.45 5.74
C VAL A 103 -2.85 -3.94 7.09
N VAL A 104 -4.04 -3.36 7.08
CA VAL A 104 -4.63 -2.70 8.25
C VAL A 104 -5.97 -3.33 8.65
N ARG A 105 -6.36 -3.12 9.90
CA ARG A 105 -7.69 -3.44 10.39
C ARG A 105 -8.74 -2.41 9.95
N PRO A 106 -10.04 -2.75 9.93
CA PRO A 106 -11.12 -1.86 9.51
C PRO A 106 -11.18 -0.52 10.25
N GLU A 107 -10.75 -0.49 11.52
CA GLU A 107 -10.79 0.73 12.34
C GLU A 107 -9.92 1.86 11.77
N TRP A 108 -8.96 1.56 10.88
CA TRP A 108 -8.21 2.61 10.19
C TRP A 108 -9.10 3.50 9.32
N VAL A 109 -10.05 2.89 8.58
CA VAL A 109 -10.97 3.64 7.71
C VAL A 109 -11.93 4.47 8.56
N GLU A 110 -12.49 3.88 9.62
CA GLU A 110 -13.36 4.58 10.57
C GLU A 110 -12.63 5.75 11.24
N ALA A 111 -11.34 5.59 11.57
CA ALA A 111 -10.53 6.65 12.12
C ALA A 111 -10.25 7.76 11.10
N CYS A 112 -9.95 7.42 9.83
CA CYS A 112 -9.77 8.42 8.77
C CYS A 112 -11.05 9.20 8.51
N GLU A 113 -12.19 8.51 8.48
CA GLU A 113 -13.52 9.10 8.38
C GLU A 113 -13.77 10.09 9.51
N LYS A 114 -13.63 9.65 10.77
CA LYS A 114 -13.89 10.48 11.95
C LYS A 114 -13.02 11.73 12.01
N ASN A 115 -11.77 11.63 11.52
CA ASN A 115 -10.82 12.75 11.55
C ASN A 115 -10.88 13.62 10.28
N GLY A 116 -11.63 13.21 9.24
CA GLY A 116 -11.71 13.92 7.96
C GLY A 116 -10.37 14.03 7.21
N ARG A 117 -9.44 13.10 7.45
CA ARG A 117 -8.11 13.09 6.81
C ARG A 117 -7.47 11.71 6.85
N ILE A 118 -6.51 11.48 5.95
CA ILE A 118 -5.74 10.23 5.96
C ILE A 118 -4.81 10.17 7.19
N LEU A 119 -4.80 9.01 7.84
CA LEU A 119 -4.01 8.76 9.04
C LEU A 119 -2.90 7.74 8.78
N GLY A 120 -1.81 7.84 9.55
CA GLY A 120 -0.74 6.84 9.52
C GLY A 120 -1.25 5.45 9.93
N VAL A 121 -0.78 4.43 9.21
CA VAL A 121 -1.29 3.05 9.31
C VAL A 121 -0.73 2.24 10.48
N THR A 122 0.40 2.63 11.07
CA THR A 122 1.17 1.81 12.02
C THR A 122 0.37 1.29 13.20
N LYS A 123 -0.55 2.10 13.76
CA LYS A 123 -1.39 1.71 14.91
C LYS A 123 -2.51 0.74 14.56
N PHE A 124 -2.74 0.53 13.27
CA PHE A 124 -3.86 -0.24 12.73
C PHE A 124 -3.41 -1.53 12.06
N TYR A 125 -2.10 -1.84 12.06
CA TYR A 125 -1.63 -3.14 11.62
C TYR A 125 -2.20 -4.26 12.51
N LEU A 126 -2.32 -5.45 11.93
CA LEU A 126 -2.85 -6.63 12.62
C LEU A 126 -2.04 -7.01 13.86
N ASP A 127 -0.73 -6.75 13.83
CA ASP A 127 0.24 -7.07 14.88
C ASP A 127 0.46 -5.95 15.90
N ALA A 128 -0.05 -4.74 15.66
CA ALA A 128 0.10 -3.58 16.56
C ALA A 128 -0.53 -3.77 17.96
N MET A 129 -1.28 -4.86 18.19
CA MET A 129 -1.85 -5.26 19.48
C MET A 129 -1.15 -6.48 20.12
N ARG A 130 -0.09 -7.02 19.52
CA ARG A 130 0.71 -8.07 20.18
C ARG A 130 1.76 -7.40 21.07
N PRO A 131 1.64 -7.44 22.41
CA PRO A 131 2.79 -7.17 23.26
C PRO A 131 3.86 -8.21 22.91
N GLY A 132 5.04 -7.77 22.44
CA GLY A 132 6.11 -8.70 22.04
C GLY A 132 6.78 -9.39 23.24
N PRO A 133 7.73 -10.31 23.01
CA PRO A 133 8.06 -11.00 21.76
C PRO A 133 8.05 -12.54 21.93
N GLN A 134 7.78 -13.26 20.84
CA GLN A 134 8.38 -14.60 20.67
C GLN A 134 9.14 -14.58 19.37
N TRP A 135 10.43 -14.26 19.46
CA TRP A 135 11.38 -14.76 18.48
C TRP A 135 11.24 -16.29 18.49
N THR A 136 10.52 -16.85 17.52
CA THR A 136 10.75 -18.24 17.16
C THR A 136 12.07 -18.24 16.43
N THR A 137 13.10 -18.52 17.21
CA THR A 137 14.43 -18.96 16.79
C THR A 137 14.29 -19.87 15.58
N HIS A 138 14.65 -19.39 14.39
CA HIS A 138 15.12 -20.30 13.35
C HIS A 138 16.56 -20.65 13.72
N PRO A 139 16.86 -21.90 14.13
CA PRO A 139 18.23 -22.28 14.39
C PRO A 139 18.94 -22.52 13.05
N ARG A 140 20.14 -21.93 12.93
CA ARG A 140 21.19 -22.22 11.92
C ARG A 140 20.87 -21.62 10.54
N LEU A 141 21.64 -20.65 10.06
CA LEU A 141 23.04 -20.81 9.68
C LEU A 141 23.82 -19.49 9.87
N ARG A 142 24.66 -19.44 10.89
CA ARG A 142 25.93 -18.71 10.83
C ARG A 142 26.96 -19.63 11.47
N GLU A 143 27.82 -20.21 10.65
CA GLU A 143 29.28 -20.10 10.78
C GLU A 143 29.97 -21.06 9.79
N HIS A 144 30.54 -20.50 8.72
CA HIS A 144 31.93 -20.76 8.31
C HIS A 144 32.25 -20.06 6.99
N ARG A 145 32.76 -18.83 7.09
CA ARG A 145 33.88 -18.42 6.24
C ARG A 145 34.89 -17.71 7.15
N ARG A 146 35.93 -18.46 7.49
CA ARG A 146 37.14 -17.94 8.12
C ARG A 146 37.74 -16.90 7.18
N ASN A 147 38.04 -15.73 7.71
CA ASN A 147 38.90 -14.74 7.09
C ASN A 147 40.25 -15.40 6.73
N SER A 148 40.64 -15.25 5.47
CA SER A 148 42.04 -15.31 5.05
C SER A 148 42.49 -13.89 4.70
N HIS A 149 43.77 -13.63 4.97
CA HIS A 149 44.59 -12.46 4.61
C HIS A 149 44.68 -11.31 5.63
N SER A 150 45.76 -11.34 6.42
CA SER A 150 46.51 -10.13 6.80
C SER A 150 47.70 -9.94 5.83
N PRO A 151 48.09 -8.71 5.49
CA PRO A 151 49.28 -8.43 4.72
C PRO A 151 50.49 -8.06 5.61
N ARG A 152 51.67 -8.40 5.07
CA ARG A 152 53.06 -8.10 5.51
C ARG A 152 53.71 -9.10 6.46
#